data_AF-A0A8J7ARC5-F1
#
_entry.id   AF-A0A8J7ARC5-F1
#
_cell.length_a   1.000
_cell.length_b   1.000
_cell.length_c   1.000
_cell.angle_alpha   90.00
_cell.angle_beta   90.00
_cell.angle_gamma   90.00
#
_symmetry.space_group_name_H-M   'P 1'
#
loop_
_entity.id
_entity.type
_entity.pdbx_description
1 polymer ?
#
loop_
_entity_poly.entity_id
_entity_poly.type
_entity_poly.pdbx_seq_one_letter_code
_entity_poly.pdbx_strand_id
1 'polypeptide(L)'
;MIDLELVHSATSLSTGKTYQIDGVLYHYLCSDGTTAHPQYIFRPLRGQRKKIDLKLNHQKLLRRCYEVPGMPVRSEVTSEAAQMRLF
;
A
#
# COMPACT_ATOMS: atom_id res chain seq x y z
N MET A 1 -3.34 7.38 16.97
CA MET A 1 -2.31 6.56 16.30
C MET A 1 -3.00 5.81 15.17
N ILE A 2 -2.39 5.73 13.99
CA ILE A 2 -2.89 4.83 12.94
C ILE A 2 -2.19 3.50 13.21
N ASP A 3 -2.94 2.51 13.69
CA ASP A 3 -2.43 1.16 13.93
C ASP A 3 -2.17 0.49 12.58
N LEU A 4 -0.89 0.22 12.31
CA LEU A 4 -0.42 -0.46 11.09
C LEU A 4 -0.42 -1.96 11.36
N GLU A 5 -1.18 -2.73 10.59
CA GLU A 5 -1.25 -4.18 10.76
C GLU A 5 -0.34 -4.88 9.74
N LEU A 6 0.62 -5.69 10.17
CA LEU A 6 1.51 -6.37 9.24
C LEU A 6 0.72 -7.41 8.43
N VAL A 7 0.89 -7.39 7.11
CA VAL A 7 0.25 -8.38 6.25
C VAL A 7 0.94 -9.73 6.44
N HIS A 8 0.29 -10.65 7.14
CA HIS A 8 0.81 -11.99 7.41
C HIS A 8 0.53 -13.01 6.30
N SER A 9 -0.36 -12.70 5.36
CA SER A 9 -0.72 -13.60 4.27
C SER A 9 -1.30 -12.86 3.08
N ALA A 10 -1.07 -13.41 1.88
CA ALA A 10 -1.59 -12.83 0.64
C ALA A 10 -3.12 -12.85 0.55
N THR A 11 -3.78 -13.76 1.26
CA THR A 11 -5.25 -13.83 1.36
C THR A 11 -5.86 -12.63 2.07
N SER A 12 -5.07 -11.90 2.88
CA SER A 12 -5.52 -10.65 3.51
C SER A 12 -5.50 -9.47 2.53
N LEU A 13 -4.88 -9.63 1.35
CA LEU A 13 -4.84 -8.59 0.32
C LEU A 13 -6.20 -8.41 -0.32
N SER A 14 -6.68 -7.17 -0.33
CA SER A 14 -7.93 -6.79 -0.96
C SER A 14 -7.76 -5.51 -1.75
N THR A 15 -8.40 -5.44 -2.91
CA THR A 15 -8.40 -4.26 -3.79
C THR A 15 -9.13 -3.06 -3.17
N GLY A 16 -9.92 -3.26 -2.10
CA GLY A 16 -10.60 -2.19 -1.36
C GLY A 16 -9.81 -1.58 -0.22
N LYS A 17 -8.59 -2.09 0.06
CA LYS A 17 -7.76 -1.69 1.20
C LYS A 17 -6.51 -0.94 0.75
N THR A 18 -5.96 -0.14 1.67
CA THR A 18 -4.71 0.60 1.47
C THR A 18 -3.58 -0.07 2.24
N TYR A 19 -2.41 -0.14 1.61
CA TYR A 19 -1.21 -0.76 2.15
C TYR A 19 -0.05 0.25 2.16
N GLN A 20 0.68 0.32 3.26
CA GLN A 20 1.91 1.07 3.37
C GLN A 20 3.10 0.13 3.11
N ILE A 21 3.94 0.50 2.15
CA ILE A 21 5.15 -0.24 1.79
C ILE A 21 6.30 0.76 1.69
N ASP A 22 7.35 0.58 2.49
CA ASP A 22 8.52 1.46 2.53
C ASP A 22 8.15 2.96 2.68
N GLY A 23 7.11 3.27 3.48
CA GLY A 23 6.64 4.64 3.72
C GLY A 23 5.78 5.25 2.62
N VAL A 24 5.40 4.48 1.60
CA VAL A 24 4.56 4.91 0.48
C VAL A 24 3.25 4.13 0.53
N LEU A 25 2.14 4.81 0.25
CA LEU A 25 0.80 4.21 0.25
C LEU A 25 0.47 3.63 -1.12
N TYR A 26 -0.01 2.40 -1.14
CA TYR A 26 -0.39 1.68 -2.32
C TYR A 26 -1.76 1.05 -2.14
N HIS A 27 -2.49 0.84 -3.24
CA HIS A 27 -3.61 -0.08 -3.27
C HIS A 27 -3.22 -1.35 -4.03
N TYR A 28 -3.75 -2.48 -3.59
CA TYR A 28 -3.57 -3.74 -4.27
C TYR A 28 -4.37 -3.75 -5.58
N LEU A 29 -3.75 -4.17 -6.69
CA LEU A 29 -4.39 -4.30 -7.99
C LEU A 29 -4.78 -5.75 -8.26
N CYS A 30 -3.78 -6.61 -8.35
CA CYS A 30 -3.93 -8.01 -8.67
C CYS A 30 -2.67 -8.79 -8.31
N SER A 31 -2.82 -10.12 -8.26
CA SER A 31 -1.70 -11.04 -8.22
C SER A 31 -1.41 -11.52 -9.63
N ASP A 32 -0.15 -11.55 -9.98
CA ASP A 32 0.38 -12.02 -11.25
C ASP A 32 1.51 -13.02 -10.96
N GLY A 33 1.61 -14.11 -11.72
CA GLY A 33 2.62 -15.14 -11.51
C GLY A 33 2.04 -16.54 -11.27
N THR A 34 2.92 -17.49 -10.99
CA THR A 34 2.59 -18.90 -10.83
C THR A 34 2.36 -19.25 -9.35
N THR A 35 1.70 -20.38 -9.08
CA THR A 35 1.50 -20.87 -7.70
C THR A 35 2.82 -21.01 -6.92
N ALA A 36 3.92 -21.34 -7.60
CA ALA A 36 5.25 -21.44 -7.00
C ALA A 36 5.92 -20.07 -6.79
N HIS A 37 5.63 -19.09 -7.66
CA HIS A 37 6.24 -17.76 -7.64
C HIS A 37 5.16 -16.67 -7.77
N PRO A 38 4.29 -16.51 -6.75
CA PRO A 38 3.26 -15.50 -6.80
C PRO A 38 3.90 -14.11 -6.68
N GLN A 39 3.42 -13.20 -7.51
CA GLN A 39 3.77 -11.79 -7.46
C GLN A 39 2.51 -10.96 -7.24
N TYR A 40 2.65 -9.86 -6.53
CA TYR A 40 1.55 -9.00 -6.12
C TYR A 40 1.84 -7.60 -6.62
N ILE A 41 0.89 -7.05 -7.37
CA ILE A 41 1.02 -5.75 -8.02
C ILE A 41 0.27 -4.71 -7.18
N PHE A 42 0.99 -3.64 -6.87
CA PHE A 42 0.54 -2.54 -6.04
C PHE A 42 0.66 -1.24 -6.81
N ARG A 43 -0.38 -0.41 -6.79
CA ARG A 43 -0.35 0.89 -7.46
C ARG A 43 -0.34 2.02 -6.43
N PRO A 44 0.57 3.00 -6.57
CA PRO A 44 0.63 4.10 -5.62
C PRO A 44 -0.65 4.94 -5.70
N LEU A 45 -1.09 5.47 -4.56
CA LEU A 45 -2.20 6.42 -4.53
C LEU A 45 -1.81 7.72 -5.26
N ARG A 46 -2.80 8.37 -5.87
CA ARG A 46 -2.65 9.68 -6.54
C ARG A 46 -2.17 10.73 -5.52
N GLY A 47 -1.28 11.62 -5.95
CA GLY A 47 -0.68 12.66 -5.10
C GLY A 47 0.70 12.32 -4.54
N GLN A 48 1.18 11.09 -4.70
CA GLN A 48 2.52 10.70 -4.26
C GLN A 48 3.60 10.94 -5.33
N ARG A 49 4.84 11.13 -4.88
CA ARG A 49 6.02 11.29 -5.77
C ARG A 49 6.25 10.05 -6.62
N LYS A 50 5.96 8.85 -6.09
CA LYS A 50 6.03 7.60 -6.83
C LYS A 50 4.78 7.42 -7.69
N LYS A 51 4.98 7.22 -8.99
CA LYS A 51 3.90 6.98 -9.98
C LYS A 51 3.96 5.58 -10.61
N ILE A 52 4.92 4.76 -10.20
CA ILE A 52 5.20 3.45 -10.80
C ILE A 52 4.56 2.36 -9.94
N ASP A 53 3.93 1.39 -10.60
CA ASP A 53 3.38 0.21 -9.98
C ASP A 53 4.51 -0.65 -9.37
N LEU A 54 4.33 -1.08 -8.13
CA LEU A 54 5.28 -1.89 -7.37
C LEU A 54 4.89 -3.36 -7.47
N LYS A 55 5.85 -4.19 -7.89
CA LYS A 55 5.70 -5.66 -7.91
C LYS A 55 6.44 -6.27 -6.72
N LEU A 56 5.73 -6.96 -5.84
CA LEU A 56 6.30 -7.67 -4.69
C LEU A 56 6.14 -9.18 -4.86
N ASN A 57 7.12 -9.94 -4.38
CA ASN A 57 6.97 -11.38 -4.21
C ASN A 57 6.40 -11.69 -2.81
N HIS A 58 5.99 -12.93 -2.58
CA HIS A 58 5.43 -13.36 -1.30
C HIS A 58 6.32 -13.03 -0.09
N GLN A 59 7.63 -13.30 -0.19
CA GLN A 59 8.55 -13.05 0.93
C GLN A 59 8.70 -11.55 1.26
N LYS A 60 8.75 -10.67 0.25
CA LYS A 60 8.84 -9.22 0.47
C LYS A 60 7.53 -8.66 1.01
N LEU A 61 6.40 -9.21 0.57
CA LEU A 61 5.09 -8.83 1.07
C LEU A 61 5.01 -8.97 2.60
N LEU A 62 5.37 -10.15 3.11
CA LEU A 62 5.32 -10.45 4.55
C LEU A 62 6.29 -9.63 5.41
N ARG A 63 7.32 -9.01 4.79
CA ARG A 63 8.36 -8.26 5.52
C ARG A 63 8.15 -6.76 5.51
N ARG A 64 7.41 -6.22 4.53
CA ARG A 64 7.38 -4.78 4.24
C ARG A 64 5.99 -4.22 3.98
N CYS A 65 4.97 -5.07 3.89
CA CYS A 65 3.61 -4.65 3.59
C CYS A 65 2.82 -4.54 4.90
N TYR A 66 2.34 -3.34 5.18
CA TYR A 66 1.47 -3.05 6.32
C TYR A 66 0.12 -2.62 5.80
N GLU A 67 -0.95 -3.24 6.26
CA GLU A 67 -2.31 -2.79 6.03
C GLU A 67 -2.58 -1.53 6.88
N VAL A 68 -3.23 -0.55 6.26
CA VAL A 68 -3.70 0.68 6.92
C VAL A 68 -5.22 0.57 7.12
N PRO A 69 -5.69 0.01 8.25
CA PRO A 69 -7.12 -0.13 8.52
C PRO A 69 -7.81 1.24 8.56
N GLY A 70 -8.99 1.32 7.93
CA GLY A 70 -9.81 2.54 7.91
C GLY A 70 -9.48 3.56 6.81
N MET A 71 -8.46 3.31 5.97
CA MET A 71 -8.14 4.19 4.84
C MET A 71 -8.71 3.64 3.51
N PRO A 72 -9.80 4.23 2.98
CA PRO A 72 -10.35 3.77 1.71
C PRO A 72 -9.40 4.09 0.55
N VAL A 73 -9.40 3.23 -0.48
CA VAL A 73 -8.57 3.41 -1.70
C VAL A 73 -8.82 4.74 -2.44
N ARG A 74 -9.94 5.40 -2.14
CA ARG A 74 -10.31 6.73 -2.64
C ARG A 74 -9.74 7.90 -1.84
N SER A 75 -8.81 7.67 -0.92
CA SER A 75 -8.08 8.77 -0.28
C SER A 75 -7.24 9.49 -1.34
N GLU A 76 -7.85 10.50 -1.96
CA GLU A 76 -7.14 11.63 -2.54
C GLU A 76 -6.17 12.07 -1.45
N VAL A 77 -4.87 11.84 -1.68
CA VAL A 77 -3.85 12.47 -0.85
C VAL A 77 -3.95 13.94 -1.24
N THR A 78 -4.86 14.66 -0.60
CA THR A 78 -4.96 16.11 -0.74
C THR A 78 -3.58 16.61 -0.36
N SER A 79 -2.89 17.16 -1.35
CA SER A 79 -1.59 17.79 -1.20
C SER A 79 -1.74 19.14 -0.51
N GLU A 80 -2.66 19.24 0.44
CA GLU A 80 -2.60 20.19 1.52
C GLU A 80 -1.50 19.67 2.43
N ALA A 81 -0.27 19.91 1.98
CA ALA A 81 0.85 20.06 2.87
C ALA A 81 0.33 20.87 4.05
N ALA A 82 0.20 20.22 5.20
CA ALA A 82 0.04 20.88 6.47
C ALA A 82 1.31 21.71 6.67
N GLN A 83 1.35 22.88 6.02
CA GLN A 83 2.20 23.98 6.38
C GLN A 83 1.60 24.49 7.69
N MET A 84 1.86 23.73 8.76
CA MET A 84 1.72 24.18 10.13
C MET A 84 2.70 25.34 10.27
N ARG A 85 2.24 26.54 9.87
CA ARG A 85 2.78 27.80 10.31
C ARG A 85 2.58 27.83 11.83
N LEU A 86 3.61 27.41 12.56
CA LEU A 86 3.81 27.92 13.90
C LEU A 86 4.28 29.37 13.71
N PHE A 87 3.49 30.24 14.33
CA PHE A 87 3.57 31.70 14.31
C PHE A 87 4.98 32.26 14.55
#